data_AF-A0AAW9SFX8-F1
#
_entry.id   AF-A0AAW9SFX8-F1
#
_cell.length_a   1.000
_cell.length_b   1.000
_cell.length_c   1.000
_cell.angle_alpha   90.00
_cell.angle_beta   90.00
_cell.angle_gamma   90.00
#
_symmetry.space_group_name_H-M   'P 1'
#
loop_
_entity.id
_entity.type
_entity.pdbx_description
1 polymer ?
#
loop_
_entity_poly.entity_id
_entity_poly.type
_entity_poly.pdbx_seq_one_letter_code
_entity_poly.pdbx_strand_id
1 'polypeptide(L)'
;MKKISLLIVLGCLFVSAGVKAQTSVSWKQLGKLTWNNYYDEALGFDVSQPVFSDDLKKFEGKEVKLSGYIIPVDVDGEYMVLSAFPFSNCFFCGNAGPETVMEVDIKPDRDLLNKKVEIKGLLELNDDNFYQLIFRLNKAQVLSVD
;
A
#
# COMPACT_ATOMS: atom_id res chain seq x y z
N MET A 1 -16.57 -67.17 4.10
CA MET A 1 -17.44 -66.43 3.16
C MET A 1 -17.49 -64.97 3.61
N LYS A 2 -17.18 -64.02 2.69
CA LYS A 2 -17.37 -62.55 2.74
C LYS A 2 -16.60 -61.81 3.86
N LYS A 3 -15.36 -61.32 3.68
CA LYS A 3 -14.92 -60.23 2.77
C LYS A 3 -15.99 -59.14 2.61
N ILE A 4 -16.02 -58.21 3.57
CA ILE A 4 -16.65 -56.87 3.44
C ILE A 4 -15.57 -55.90 3.94
N SER A 5 -14.64 -55.53 3.04
CA SER A 5 -14.53 -54.17 2.46
C SER A 5 -14.32 -53.14 3.58
N LEU A 6 -13.08 -52.90 4.03
CA LEU A 6 -12.10 -52.06 3.33
C LEU A 6 -12.76 -50.86 2.62
N LEU A 7 -13.39 -49.93 3.35
CA LEU A 7 -13.92 -48.68 2.78
C LEU A 7 -14.23 -47.59 3.82
N ILE A 8 -13.35 -47.39 4.81
CA ILE A 8 -13.38 -46.18 5.68
C ILE A 8 -11.96 -45.61 5.78
N VAL A 9 -11.37 -45.25 4.64
CA VAL A 9 -10.09 -44.51 4.55
C VAL A 9 -10.23 -43.31 3.59
N LEU A 10 -11.44 -42.92 3.20
CA LEU A 10 -11.67 -41.91 2.15
C LEU A 10 -12.58 -40.76 2.64
N GLY A 11 -12.24 -40.17 3.79
CA GLY A 11 -13.00 -39.06 4.38
C GLY A 11 -12.17 -37.84 4.79
N CYS A 12 -10.87 -37.79 4.46
CA CYS A 12 -9.99 -36.64 4.72
C CYS A 12 -9.57 -35.91 3.43
N LEU A 13 -10.43 -35.91 2.40
CA LEU A 13 -10.19 -35.12 1.19
C LEU A 13 -10.71 -33.69 1.38
N PHE A 14 -9.74 -32.77 1.42
CA PHE A 14 -9.84 -31.38 0.96
C PHE A 14 -10.77 -30.44 1.71
N VAL A 15 -10.26 -29.88 2.81
CA VAL A 15 -10.46 -28.46 3.08
C VAL A 15 -9.11 -27.77 2.84
N SER A 16 -8.75 -27.59 1.57
CA SER A 16 -7.73 -26.60 1.21
C SER A 16 -8.36 -25.22 1.43
N ALA A 17 -8.34 -24.77 2.69
CA ALA A 17 -8.55 -23.37 3.01
C ALA A 17 -7.56 -22.58 2.16
N GLY A 18 -8.07 -21.81 1.21
CA GLY A 18 -7.25 -21.01 0.32
C GLY A 18 -6.38 -20.07 1.16
N VAL A 19 -5.11 -20.43 1.32
CA VAL A 19 -4.09 -19.52 1.85
C VAL A 19 -4.03 -18.38 0.83
N LYS A 20 -4.71 -17.28 1.12
CA LYS A 20 -4.50 -16.03 0.38
C LYS A 20 -3.09 -15.58 0.73
N ALA A 21 -2.13 -15.95 -0.11
CA ALA A 21 -0.80 -15.36 -0.07
C ALA A 21 -0.97 -13.85 -0.18
N GLN A 22 -0.56 -13.14 0.86
CA GLN A 22 -0.64 -11.69 0.93
C GLN A 22 0.23 -11.12 -0.20
N THR A 23 -0.32 -10.26 -1.03
CA THR A 23 0.37 -9.82 -2.25
C THR A 23 1.43 -8.79 -1.89
N SER A 24 2.70 -9.14 -2.01
CA SER A 24 3.78 -8.17 -1.88
C SER A 24 3.80 -7.26 -3.11
N VAL A 25 3.78 -5.96 -2.86
CA VAL A 25 3.89 -4.90 -3.86
C VAL A 25 5.21 -4.18 -3.62
N SER A 26 5.87 -3.76 -4.70
CA SER A 26 7.07 -2.94 -4.66
C SER A 26 6.79 -1.50 -5.09
N TRP A 27 7.59 -0.54 -4.61
CA TRP A 27 7.54 0.85 -5.06
C TRP A 27 7.69 0.98 -6.57
N LYS A 28 8.47 0.09 -7.22
CA LYS A 28 8.59 0.04 -8.68
C LYS A 28 7.27 -0.29 -9.38
N GLN A 29 6.42 -1.13 -8.77
CA GLN A 29 5.09 -1.42 -9.30
C GLN A 29 4.13 -0.26 -9.07
N LEU A 30 4.20 0.40 -7.90
CA LEU A 30 3.42 1.60 -7.61
C LEU A 30 3.79 2.76 -8.57
N GLY A 31 5.08 2.89 -8.93
CA GLY A 31 5.54 3.88 -9.92
C GLY A 31 5.10 3.62 -11.37
N LYS A 32 4.32 2.56 -11.65
CA LYS A 32 3.74 2.33 -12.98
C LYS A 32 2.48 3.16 -13.18
N LEU A 33 2.66 4.46 -13.37
CA LEU A 33 1.61 5.41 -13.72
C LEU A 33 2.15 6.47 -14.69
N THR A 34 1.25 7.14 -15.39
CA THR A 34 1.55 8.34 -16.17
C THR A 34 0.81 9.55 -15.57
N TRP A 35 1.04 10.73 -16.13
CA TRP A 35 0.40 11.95 -15.65
C TRP A 35 -0.41 12.60 -16.77
N ASN A 36 -1.62 13.03 -16.44
CA ASN A 36 -2.43 13.89 -17.28
C ASN A 36 -2.36 15.31 -16.73
N ASN A 37 -1.72 16.21 -17.45
CA ASN A 37 -1.54 17.60 -17.03
C ASN A 37 -2.55 18.49 -17.76
N TYR A 38 -3.33 19.26 -17.02
CA TYR A 38 -4.32 20.18 -17.58
C TYR A 38 -4.50 21.40 -16.68
N TYR A 39 -4.95 22.51 -17.26
CA TYR A 39 -5.34 23.69 -16.51
C TYR A 39 -6.79 23.52 -16.03
N ASP A 40 -7.02 23.58 -14.72
CA ASP A 40 -8.36 23.53 -14.16
C ASP A 40 -8.90 24.97 -14.00
N GLU A 41 -9.89 25.34 -14.81
CA GLU A 41 -10.46 26.69 -14.80
C GLU A 41 -11.19 27.03 -13.49
N ALA A 42 -11.75 26.04 -12.79
CA ALA A 42 -12.47 26.25 -11.54
C ALA A 42 -11.50 26.48 -10.37
N LEU A 43 -10.38 25.77 -10.38
CA LEU A 43 -9.31 25.89 -9.38
C LEU A 43 -8.33 27.04 -9.71
N GLY A 44 -8.23 27.42 -10.97
CA GLY A 44 -7.38 28.52 -11.46
C GLY A 44 -5.90 28.17 -11.56
N PHE A 45 -5.52 26.88 -11.57
CA PHE A 45 -4.13 26.43 -11.64
C PHE A 45 -3.95 25.13 -12.44
N ASP A 46 -2.70 24.81 -12.79
CA ASP A 46 -2.32 23.56 -13.46
C ASP A 46 -2.41 22.37 -12.51
N VAL A 47 -3.19 21.36 -12.89
CA VAL A 47 -3.37 20.10 -12.16
C VAL A 47 -2.59 18.99 -12.85
N SER A 48 -1.87 18.19 -12.07
CA SER A 48 -1.22 16.96 -12.51
C SER A 48 -1.97 15.76 -11.95
N GLN A 49 -2.80 15.13 -12.77
CA GLN A 49 -3.63 14.00 -12.36
C GLN A 49 -2.91 12.67 -12.65
N PRO A 50 -2.79 11.75 -11.68
CA PRO A 50 -2.17 10.45 -11.93
C PRO A 50 -3.09 9.58 -12.78
N VAL A 51 -2.51 8.85 -13.73
CA VAL A 51 -3.19 7.85 -14.56
C VAL A 51 -2.56 6.49 -14.27
N PHE A 52 -3.22 5.71 -13.43
CA PHE A 52 -2.72 4.42 -12.98
C PHE A 52 -2.77 3.36 -14.09
N SER A 53 -1.69 2.57 -14.21
CA SER A 53 -1.66 1.43 -15.15
C SER A 53 -2.63 0.32 -14.75
N ASP A 54 -3.04 -0.51 -15.72
CA ASP A 54 -3.91 -1.65 -15.46
C ASP A 54 -3.31 -2.66 -14.47
N ASP A 55 -1.98 -2.77 -14.44
CA ASP A 55 -1.27 -3.59 -13.46
C ASP A 55 -1.43 -3.05 -12.04
N LEU A 56 -1.39 -1.73 -11.88
CA LEU A 56 -1.54 -1.06 -10.59
C LEU A 56 -2.99 -1.11 -10.10
N LYS A 57 -3.96 -0.88 -11.00
CA LYS A 57 -5.39 -1.01 -10.72
C LYS A 57 -5.80 -2.40 -10.22
N LYS A 58 -5.04 -3.46 -10.56
CA LYS A 58 -5.28 -4.81 -10.00
C LYS A 58 -5.09 -4.88 -8.49
N PHE A 59 -4.39 -3.93 -7.87
CA PHE A 59 -4.18 -3.88 -6.42
C PHE A 59 -5.21 -3.02 -5.67
N GLU A 60 -6.01 -2.23 -6.39
CA GLU A 60 -7.07 -1.40 -5.80
C GLU A 60 -8.00 -2.23 -4.90
N GLY A 61 -8.21 -1.75 -3.67
CA GLY A 61 -9.03 -2.38 -2.65
C GLY A 61 -8.50 -3.72 -2.11
N LYS A 62 -7.30 -4.17 -2.50
CA LYS A 62 -6.72 -5.44 -2.03
C LYS A 62 -5.76 -5.24 -0.88
N GLU A 63 -5.67 -6.26 -0.02
CA GLU A 63 -4.64 -6.32 1.01
C GLU A 63 -3.26 -6.56 0.37
N VAL A 64 -2.38 -5.57 0.50
CA VAL A 64 -1.00 -5.61 -0.01
C VAL A 64 -0.01 -5.52 1.14
N LYS A 65 1.21 -6.01 0.90
CA LYS A 65 2.38 -5.79 1.77
C LYS A 65 3.40 -4.92 1.07
N LEU A 66 3.99 -3.99 1.80
CA LEU A 66 5.02 -3.09 1.30
C LEU A 66 6.01 -2.78 2.42
N SER A 67 7.28 -2.63 2.07
CA SER A 67 8.30 -2.13 3.00
C SER A 67 8.61 -0.67 2.71
N GLY A 68 8.78 0.14 3.76
CA GLY A 68 9.12 1.56 3.61
C GLY A 68 9.50 2.18 4.94
N TYR A 69 9.76 3.49 4.93
CA TYR A 69 10.11 4.27 6.12
C TYR A 69 8.89 5.02 6.62
N ILE A 70 8.61 4.96 7.92
CA ILE A 70 7.58 5.80 8.53
C ILE A 70 8.16 7.20 8.73
N ILE A 71 7.55 8.19 8.10
CA ILE A 71 7.99 9.59 8.15
C ILE A 71 6.88 10.45 8.76
N PRO A 72 7.21 11.32 9.74
CA PRO A 72 6.26 12.31 10.22
C PRO A 72 6.09 13.42 9.17
N VAL A 73 4.85 13.83 8.94
CA VAL A 73 4.51 14.97 8.07
C VAL A 73 4.34 16.24 8.89
N ASP A 74 3.90 16.11 10.14
CA ASP A 74 3.82 17.22 11.10
C ASP A 74 4.91 17.12 12.18
N VAL A 75 5.03 18.17 12.98
CA VAL A 75 6.03 18.26 14.06
C VAL A 75 5.69 17.36 15.26
N ASP A 76 4.42 17.03 15.45
CA ASP A 76 3.93 16.28 16.60
C ASP A 76 4.02 14.76 16.37
N GLY A 77 4.19 14.32 15.11
CA GLY A 77 4.19 12.94 14.68
C GLY A 77 2.79 12.31 14.64
N GLU A 78 1.74 13.13 14.57
CA GLU A 78 0.35 12.64 14.52
C GLU A 78 -0.06 12.24 13.11
N TYR A 79 0.45 12.93 12.11
CA TYR A 79 0.32 12.55 10.70
C TYR A 79 1.59 11.89 10.19
N MET A 80 1.49 10.61 9.83
CA MET A 80 2.60 9.81 9.35
C MET A 80 2.31 9.23 7.97
N VAL A 81 3.36 9.10 7.17
CA VAL A 81 3.33 8.46 5.85
C VAL A 81 4.29 7.29 5.80
N LEU A 82 4.08 6.41 4.83
CA LEU A 82 5.07 5.44 4.39
C LEU A 82 5.80 5.97 3.16
N SER A 83 7.12 5.96 3.20
CA SER A 83 7.99 6.43 2.12
C SER A 83 8.89 5.32 1.60
N ALA A 84 9.17 5.32 0.30
CA ALA A 84 10.18 4.45 -0.31
C ALA A 84 11.59 4.73 0.21
N PHE A 85 11.84 5.97 0.65
CA PHE A 85 13.15 6.46 1.06
C PHE A 85 13.14 7.01 2.50
N PRO A 86 14.30 7.04 3.18
CA PRO A 86 14.44 7.73 4.46
C PRO A 86 14.08 9.22 4.35
N PHE A 87 13.87 9.86 5.50
CA PHE A 87 13.47 11.27 5.60
C PHE A 87 14.27 12.21 4.70
N SER A 88 15.61 12.13 4.70
CA SER A 88 16.50 13.01 3.92
C SER A 88 16.27 12.96 2.40
N ASN A 89 15.64 11.91 1.89
CA ASN A 89 15.47 11.64 0.46
C ASN A 89 13.99 11.44 0.08
N CYS A 90 13.06 11.82 0.95
CA CYS A 90 11.63 11.61 0.72
C CYS A 90 10.99 12.67 -0.19
N PHE A 91 9.76 12.39 -0.63
CA PHE A 91 8.94 13.28 -1.44
C PHE A 91 8.79 14.68 -0.83
N PHE A 92 8.52 14.78 0.47
CA PHE A 92 8.34 16.07 1.14
C PHE A 92 9.61 16.92 1.24
N CYS A 93 10.79 16.31 1.04
CA CYS A 93 12.06 17.04 0.93
C CYS A 93 12.39 17.46 -0.52
N GLY A 94 11.52 17.17 -1.49
CA GLY A 94 11.71 17.50 -2.91
C GLY A 94 12.66 16.56 -3.66
N ASN A 95 13.08 15.45 -3.05
CA ASN A 95 14.08 14.54 -3.61
C ASN A 95 13.49 13.32 -4.34
N ALA A 96 12.18 13.13 -4.29
CA ALA A 96 11.48 12.00 -4.90
C ALA A 96 10.08 12.42 -5.39
N GLY A 97 9.50 11.63 -6.30
CA GLY A 97 8.17 11.90 -6.85
C GLY A 97 7.03 11.38 -5.94
N PRO A 98 5.78 11.83 -6.17
CA PRO A 98 4.62 11.43 -5.37
C PRO A 98 4.32 9.93 -5.44
N GLU A 99 4.85 9.22 -6.44
CA GLU A 99 4.77 7.76 -6.55
C GLU A 99 5.60 6.99 -5.50
N THR A 100 6.37 7.71 -4.69
CA THR A 100 7.30 7.15 -3.69
C THR A 100 6.83 7.35 -2.25
N VAL A 101 5.62 7.88 -2.06
CA VAL A 101 5.04 8.17 -0.75
C VAL A 101 3.57 7.74 -0.71
N MET A 102 3.10 7.39 0.48
CA MET A 102 1.79 6.79 0.69
C MET A 102 1.26 7.20 2.06
N GLU A 103 -0.01 7.60 2.13
CA GLU A 103 -0.70 7.79 3.39
C GLU A 103 -0.93 6.44 4.07
N VAL A 104 -0.81 6.39 5.39
CA VAL A 104 -1.05 5.16 6.15
C VAL A 104 -2.04 5.41 7.29
N ASP A 105 -3.11 4.62 7.31
CA ASP A 105 -4.09 4.61 8.39
C ASP A 105 -3.57 3.68 9.51
N ILE A 106 -2.64 4.21 10.31
CA ILE A 106 -2.11 3.58 11.53
C ILE A 106 -2.23 4.53 12.71
N LYS A 107 -2.31 3.98 13.92
CA LYS A 107 -2.22 4.79 15.14
C LYS A 107 -0.86 5.48 15.20
N PRO A 108 -0.80 6.78 15.54
CA PRO A 108 0.44 7.47 15.82
C PRO A 108 1.31 6.71 16.82
N ASP A 109 2.55 6.43 16.42
CA ASP A 109 3.54 5.75 17.24
C ASP A 109 4.91 6.37 16.96
N ARG A 110 5.38 7.16 17.93
CA ARG A 110 6.67 7.86 17.83
C ARG A 110 7.85 6.91 17.73
N ASP A 111 7.71 5.67 18.22
CA ASP A 111 8.76 4.66 18.13
C ASP A 111 8.94 4.13 16.71
N LEU A 112 8.00 4.36 15.80
CA LEU A 112 8.13 3.97 14.39
C LEU A 112 8.80 5.05 13.54
N LEU A 113 8.88 6.29 14.01
CA LEU A 113 9.38 7.42 13.22
C LEU A 113 10.82 7.16 12.75
N ASN A 114 11.05 7.41 11.46
CA ASN A 114 12.30 7.18 10.74
C ASN A 114 12.77 5.73 10.70
N LYS A 115 11.97 4.76 11.18
CA LYS A 115 12.27 3.34 11.06
C LYS A 115 11.73 2.78 9.77
N LYS A 116 12.43 1.76 9.28
CA LYS A 116 11.94 0.97 8.17
C LYS A 116 11.02 -0.13 8.70
N VAL A 117 9.87 -0.29 8.07
CA VAL A 117 8.84 -1.24 8.49
C VAL A 117 8.41 -2.10 7.30
N GLU A 118 7.94 -3.31 7.59
CA GLU A 118 7.02 -4.01 6.70
C GLU A 118 5.60 -3.73 7.19
N ILE A 119 4.73 -3.27 6.31
CA ILE A 119 3.35 -2.92 6.62
C ILE A 119 2.40 -3.59 5.63
N LYS A 120 1.21 -3.95 6.10
CA LYS A 120 0.10 -4.40 5.25
C LYS A 120 -1.12 -3.51 5.41
N GLY A 121 -1.98 -3.50 4.42
CA GLY A 121 -3.30 -2.89 4.49
C GLY A 121 -3.99 -2.90 3.11
N LEU A 122 -5.16 -2.27 3.03
CA LEU A 122 -5.94 -2.17 1.79
C LEU A 122 -5.43 -0.97 0.97
N LEU A 123 -4.91 -1.22 -0.23
CA LEU A 123 -4.44 -0.16 -1.11
C LEU A 123 -5.62 0.60 -1.71
N GLU A 124 -5.59 1.93 -1.62
CA GLU A 124 -6.48 2.87 -2.28
C GLU A 124 -5.64 3.74 -3.23
N LEU A 125 -6.11 3.85 -4.47
CA LEU A 125 -5.58 4.69 -5.53
C LEU A 125 -6.45 5.94 -5.65
N ASN A 126 -5.82 7.12 -5.53
CA ASN A 126 -6.50 8.41 -5.56
C ASN A 126 -6.08 9.19 -6.83
N ASP A 127 -7.00 9.35 -7.78
CA ASP A 127 -6.82 10.13 -9.01
C ASP A 127 -7.73 11.36 -9.10
N ASP A 128 -8.52 11.67 -8.09
CA ASP A 128 -9.51 12.75 -8.14
C ASP A 128 -9.37 13.80 -7.01
N ASN A 129 -8.72 13.45 -5.89
CA ASN A 129 -8.54 14.34 -4.76
C ASN A 129 -7.10 14.87 -4.64
N PHE A 130 -6.87 16.07 -5.18
CA PHE A 130 -5.57 16.73 -5.16
C PHE A 130 -5.10 17.20 -3.76
N TYR A 131 -5.96 17.15 -2.74
CA TYR A 131 -5.58 17.44 -1.35
C TYR A 131 -5.00 16.22 -0.61
N GLN A 132 -5.02 15.05 -1.23
CA GLN A 132 -4.52 13.79 -0.67
C GLN A 132 -3.40 13.22 -1.54
N LEU A 133 -2.55 12.38 -0.97
CA LEU A 133 -1.56 11.68 -1.78
C LEU A 133 -2.25 10.69 -2.74
N ILE A 134 -1.54 10.31 -3.80
CA ILE A 134 -2.08 9.44 -4.85
C ILE A 134 -2.27 7.98 -4.38
N PHE A 135 -1.69 7.61 -3.22
CA PHE A 135 -1.82 6.30 -2.60
C PHE A 135 -2.15 6.43 -1.12
N ARG A 136 -3.06 5.56 -0.66
CA ARG A 136 -3.34 5.35 0.77
C ARG A 136 -3.38 3.87 1.10
N LEU A 137 -2.92 3.53 2.29
CA LEU A 137 -3.04 2.20 2.86
C LEU A 137 -4.02 2.23 4.03
N ASN A 138 -5.25 1.77 3.78
CA ASN A 138 -6.32 1.72 4.77
C ASN A 138 -6.20 0.50 5.68
N LYS A 139 -6.68 0.61 6.92
CA LYS A 139 -6.64 -0.49 7.92
C LYS A 139 -5.23 -1.06 8.06
N ALA A 140 -4.23 -0.19 8.08
CA ALA A 140 -2.87 -0.62 7.97
C ALA A 140 -2.38 -1.25 9.29
N GLN A 141 -1.50 -2.24 9.17
CA GLN A 141 -0.92 -2.97 10.30
C GLN A 141 0.57 -3.19 10.03
N VAL A 142 1.41 -2.68 10.93
CA VAL A 142 2.85 -2.94 10.93
C VAL A 142 3.08 -4.41 11.29
N LEU A 143 3.89 -5.09 10.47
CA LEU A 143 4.23 -6.50 10.60
C LEU A 143 5.60 -6.70 11.25
N SER A 144 6.57 -5.88 10.86
CA SER A 144 7.92 -5.87 11.41
C SER A 144 8.52 -4.48 11.35
N VAL A 145 9.54 -4.27 12.18
CA VAL A 145 10.34 -3.05 12.26
C VAL A 145 11.80 -3.48 12.18
N ASP A 146 12.56 -2.88 11.25
CA ASP A 146 13.99 -3.11 11.06
C ASP A 146 14.84 -2.14 11.91
#